data_AF-A0A1Y6CJ35-F1
#
_entry.id   AF-A0A1Y6CJ35-F1
#
_cell.length_a   1.000
_cell.length_b   1.000
_cell.length_c   1.000
_cell.angle_alpha   90.00
_cell.angle_beta   90.00
_cell.angle_gamma   90.00
#
_symmetry.space_group_name_H-M   'P 1'
#
loop_
_entity.id
_entity.type
_entity.pdbx_description
1 polymer ?
#
loop_
_entity_poly.entity_id
_entity_poly.type
_entity_poly.pdbx_seq_one_letter_code
_entity_poly.pdbx_strand_id
1 'polypeptide(L)'
;MHNVILFLIGLVFSVMASANEECNKIVSGYENSDTIYVVCDDLSDISQEAANKLIKEIFNQYKGPPDEIFVFFISSTDYVGKFEFPPEVWVADYYTHHNQLTIWPKVKEKTRVIKIQW
;
A
#
# COMPACT_ATOMS: atom_id res chain seq x y z
N MET A 1 19.75 28.74 44.41
CA MET A 1 19.42 27.34 44.07
C MET A 1 18.57 27.34 42.80
N HIS A 2 19.21 27.75 41.70
CA HIS A 2 18.71 27.59 40.34
C HIS A 2 19.39 26.33 39.83
N ASN A 3 18.67 25.24 39.53
CA ASN A 3 19.12 24.09 38.70
C ASN A 3 18.24 22.85 38.92
N VAL A 4 16.91 22.94 38.80
CA VAL A 4 16.05 21.72 38.77
C VAL A 4 14.94 21.80 37.71
N ILE A 5 14.69 22.96 37.08
CA ILE A 5 13.57 23.16 36.14
C ILE A 5 14.06 23.09 34.68
N LEU A 6 14.92 22.13 34.33
CA LEU A 6 15.42 21.98 32.95
C LEU A 6 15.45 20.54 32.43
N PHE A 7 14.82 19.60 33.14
CA PHE A 7 14.87 18.18 32.78
C PHE A 7 13.53 17.60 32.28
N LEU A 8 12.49 18.43 32.09
CA LEU A 8 11.12 17.96 31.78
C LEU A 8 10.62 18.26 30.36
N ILE A 9 11.46 18.80 29.47
CA ILE A 9 11.06 19.17 28.10
C ILE A 9 11.47 18.10 27.05
N GLY A 10 12.20 17.05 27.44
CA GLY A 10 12.77 16.08 26.50
C GLY A 10 11.93 14.85 26.13
N LEU A 11 10.72 14.67 26.70
CA LEU A 11 10.05 13.35 26.72
C LEU A 11 8.66 13.33 26.06
N VAL A 12 8.45 14.07 24.96
CA VAL A 12 7.13 14.14 24.29
C VAL A 12 7.17 13.71 22.81
N PHE A 13 8.31 13.28 22.25
CA PHE A 13 8.40 12.91 20.83
C PHE A 13 8.41 11.39 20.55
N SER A 14 7.99 10.56 21.49
CA SER A 14 8.10 9.09 21.34
C SER A 14 6.82 8.38 20.91
N VAL A 15 5.78 9.08 20.43
CA VAL A 15 4.51 8.43 20.09
C VAL A 15 4.19 8.64 18.61
N MET A 16 3.86 7.52 17.94
CA MET A 16 3.30 7.39 16.58
C MET A 16 4.29 7.13 15.43
N ALA A 17 5.22 6.19 15.62
CA ALA A 17 5.53 5.29 14.50
C ALA A 17 4.53 4.13 14.57
N SER A 18 3.30 4.36 14.10
CA SER A 18 2.41 3.25 13.75
C SER A 18 3.13 2.50 12.64
N ALA A 19 3.46 1.23 12.89
CA ALA A 19 3.89 0.31 11.84
C ALA A 19 2.70 0.17 10.89
N ASN A 20 2.58 1.10 9.94
CA ASN A 20 1.76 0.88 8.77
C ASN A 20 2.45 -0.29 8.07
N GLU A 21 1.80 -1.45 8.00
CA GLU A 21 2.33 -2.54 7.18
C GLU A 21 2.69 -1.94 5.82
N GLU A 22 3.91 -2.20 5.36
CA GLU A 22 4.50 -1.56 4.19
C GLU A 22 3.67 -1.91 2.94
N CYS A 23 2.63 -1.11 2.68
CA CYS A 23 1.77 -1.19 1.49
C CYS A 23 2.55 -0.97 0.19
N ASN A 24 3.86 -0.76 0.27
CA ASN A 24 4.78 -0.55 -0.83
C ASN A 24 5.73 -1.73 -1.01
N LYS A 25 5.47 -2.92 -0.45
CA LYS A 25 6.36 -4.08 -0.58
C LYS A 25 5.69 -5.25 -1.30
N ILE A 26 6.37 -5.76 -2.34
CA ILE A 26 5.93 -6.99 -3.01
C ILE A 26 6.12 -8.18 -2.06
N VAL A 27 5.12 -9.04 -1.96
CA VAL A 27 5.23 -10.31 -1.24
C VAL A 27 6.30 -11.18 -1.92
N SER A 28 7.26 -11.67 -1.13
CA SER A 28 8.38 -12.44 -1.63
C SER A 28 7.94 -13.67 -2.43
N GLY A 29 8.56 -13.87 -3.60
CA GLY A 29 8.23 -14.91 -4.55
C GLY A 29 7.37 -14.43 -5.74
N TYR A 30 6.83 -13.21 -5.67
CA TYR A 30 5.99 -12.62 -6.72
C TYR A 30 6.67 -11.48 -7.49
N GLU A 31 7.94 -11.17 -7.22
CA GLU A 31 8.67 -10.06 -7.87
C GLU A 31 8.87 -10.26 -9.38
N ASN A 32 8.70 -11.47 -9.90
CA ASN A 32 8.79 -11.81 -11.33
C ASN A 32 7.45 -12.24 -11.93
N SER A 33 6.34 -12.08 -11.20
CA SER A 33 5.02 -12.55 -11.64
C SER A 33 4.20 -11.43 -12.26
N ASP A 34 3.37 -11.80 -13.25
CA ASP A 34 2.36 -10.91 -13.83
C ASP A 34 1.21 -10.62 -12.87
N THR A 35 1.14 -11.34 -11.74
CA THR A 35 0.25 -11.07 -10.63
C THR A 35 1.06 -10.86 -9.36
N ILE A 36 1.12 -9.60 -8.92
CA ILE A 36 1.84 -9.15 -7.74
C ILE A 36 0.85 -9.03 -6.58
N TYR A 37 1.28 -9.47 -5.39
CA TYR A 37 0.54 -9.27 -4.15
C TYR A 37 1.31 -8.33 -3.24
N VAL A 38 0.56 -7.44 -2.59
CA VAL A 38 1.04 -6.50 -1.58
C VAL A 38 0.11 -6.59 -0.38
N VAL A 39 0.68 -6.80 0.80
CA VAL A 39 -0.13 -6.81 2.03
C VAL A 39 -0.25 -5.38 2.54
N CYS A 40 -1.48 -4.92 2.70
CA CYS A 40 -1.80 -3.55 3.04
C CYS A 40 -3.13 -3.49 3.77
N ASP A 41 -3.17 -2.83 4.93
CA ASP A 41 -4.39 -2.71 5.73
C ASP A 41 -5.42 -1.75 5.11
N ASP A 42 -4.95 -0.63 4.56
CA ASP A 42 -5.83 0.45 4.09
C ASP A 42 -5.14 1.40 3.09
N LEU A 43 -5.91 1.86 2.11
CA LEU A 43 -5.55 2.88 1.12
C LEU A 43 -6.68 3.92 0.92
N SER A 44 -7.72 3.94 1.77
CA SER A 44 -8.92 4.75 1.55
C SER A 44 -8.61 6.23 1.33
N ASP A 45 -7.61 6.75 2.04
CA ASP A 45 -7.28 8.18 2.11
C ASP A 45 -6.01 8.55 1.32
N ILE A 46 -5.46 7.63 0.51
CA ILE A 46 -4.24 7.91 -0.27
C ILE A 46 -4.45 9.10 -1.22
N SER A 47 -3.48 10.01 -1.31
CA SER A 47 -3.51 11.12 -2.27
C SER A 47 -3.09 10.66 -3.67
N GLN A 48 -3.36 11.46 -4.71
CA GLN A 48 -2.87 11.21 -6.06
C GLN A 48 -1.34 11.08 -6.11
N GLU A 49 -0.62 11.97 -5.44
CA GLU A 49 0.84 11.98 -5.39
C GLU A 49 1.38 10.73 -4.69
N ALA A 50 0.79 10.37 -3.55
CA ALA A 50 1.17 9.17 -2.81
C ALA A 50 0.86 7.90 -3.60
N ALA A 51 -0.26 7.84 -4.33
CA ALA A 51 -0.59 6.72 -5.21
C ALA A 51 0.43 6.57 -6.35
N ASN A 52 0.82 7.67 -7.01
CA ASN A 52 1.86 7.63 -8.05
C ASN A 52 3.19 7.12 -7.49
N LYS A 53 3.59 7.62 -6.32
CA LYS A 53 4.82 7.20 -5.64
C LYS A 53 4.77 5.72 -5.25
N LEU A 54 3.66 5.28 -4.67
CA LEU A 54 3.44 3.90 -4.26
C LEU A 54 3.61 2.94 -5.44
N ILE A 55 2.93 3.20 -6.56
CA ILE A 55 3.04 2.34 -7.74
C ILE A 55 4.46 2.33 -8.29
N LYS A 56 5.15 3.48 -8.34
CA LYS A 56 6.57 3.55 -8.71
C LYS A 56 7.45 2.69 -7.80
N GLU A 57 7.23 2.73 -6.49
CA GLU A 57 7.98 1.92 -5.52
C GLU A 57 7.75 0.41 -5.71
N ILE A 58 6.51 -0.01 -6.01
CA ILE A 58 6.20 -1.40 -6.35
C ILE A 58 6.95 -1.83 -7.60
N PHE A 59 6.89 -1.04 -8.69
CA PHE A 59 7.56 -1.39 -9.94
C PHE A 59 9.09 -1.30 -9.87
N ASN A 60 9.66 -0.55 -8.93
CA ASN A 60 11.10 -0.58 -8.65
C ASN A 60 11.57 -1.91 -8.02
N GLN A 61 10.66 -2.68 -7.43
CA GLN A 61 10.96 -4.01 -6.88
C GLN A 61 10.68 -5.14 -7.87
N TYR A 62 9.87 -4.87 -8.89
CA TYR A 62 9.55 -5.82 -9.95
C TYR A 62 10.79 -6.14 -10.79
N LYS A 63 10.99 -7.42 -11.06
CA LYS A 63 12.16 -8.01 -11.72
C LYS A 63 11.80 -8.83 -12.96
N GLY A 64 10.51 -8.97 -13.25
CA GLY A 64 10.03 -9.65 -14.45
C GLY A 64 10.15 -8.78 -15.71
N PRO A 65 9.76 -9.32 -16.88
CA PRO A 65 9.74 -8.56 -18.13
C PRO A 65 8.68 -7.45 -18.10
N PRO A 66 8.84 -6.37 -18.89
CA PRO A 66 7.79 -5.37 -19.05
C PRO A 66 6.59 -5.99 -19.77
N ASP A 67 5.56 -6.34 -19.01
CA ASP A 67 4.33 -6.99 -19.49
C ASP A 67 3.07 -6.37 -18.83
N GLU A 68 1.91 -6.96 -19.09
CA GLU A 68 0.66 -6.69 -18.40
C GLU A 68 0.68 -7.26 -16.97
N ILE A 69 0.70 -6.36 -15.98
CA ILE A 69 0.87 -6.71 -14.56
C ILE A 69 -0.36 -6.27 -13.77
N PHE A 70 -0.87 -7.17 -12.95
CA PHE A 70 -1.85 -6.88 -11.91
C PHE A 70 -1.15 -6.78 -10.55
N VAL A 71 -1.46 -5.75 -9.78
CA VAL A 71 -1.01 -5.59 -8.40
C VAL A 71 -2.24 -5.62 -7.49
N PHE A 72 -2.36 -6.64 -6.65
CA PHE A 72 -3.42 -6.75 -5.66
C PHE A 72 -2.94 -6.28 -4.29
N PHE A 73 -3.67 -5.34 -3.70
CA PHE A 73 -3.49 -4.90 -2.32
C PHE A 73 -4.53 -5.62 -1.45
N ILE A 74 -4.04 -6.45 -0.53
CA ILE A 74 -4.87 -7.30 0.32
C ILE A 74 -4.52 -7.10 1.79
N SER A 75 -5.51 -7.09 2.68
CA SER A 75 -5.29 -6.86 4.11
C SER A 75 -4.86 -8.12 4.89
N SER A 76 -4.56 -9.23 4.23
CA SER A 76 -4.14 -10.48 4.88
C SER A 76 -3.28 -11.34 3.98
N THR A 77 -2.20 -11.87 4.54
CA THR A 77 -1.30 -12.83 3.87
C THR A 77 -2.00 -14.12 3.45
N ASP A 78 -3.11 -14.48 4.09
CA ASP A 78 -3.85 -15.73 3.80
C ASP A 78 -4.49 -15.72 2.39
N TYR A 79 -4.50 -14.56 1.74
CA TYR A 79 -5.05 -14.37 0.40
C TYR A 79 -3.99 -14.20 -0.69
N VAL A 80 -2.71 -14.28 -0.34
CA VAL A 80 -1.62 -14.33 -1.34
C VAL A 80 -1.80 -15.55 -2.23
N GLY A 81 -1.74 -15.34 -3.55
CA GLY A 81 -1.91 -16.39 -4.56
C GLY A 81 -3.37 -16.76 -4.87
N LYS A 82 -4.35 -16.08 -4.26
CA LYS A 82 -5.78 -16.25 -4.58
C LYS A 82 -6.24 -15.17 -5.56
N PHE A 83 -7.30 -15.47 -6.31
CA PHE A 83 -7.91 -14.56 -7.28
C PHE A 83 -9.31 -14.06 -6.88
N GLU A 84 -9.83 -14.58 -5.77
CA GLU A 84 -11.11 -14.18 -5.21
C GLU A 84 -10.88 -13.70 -3.79
N PHE A 85 -11.27 -12.44 -3.53
CA PHE A 85 -11.10 -11.79 -2.24
C PHE A 85 -12.47 -11.42 -1.69
N PRO A 86 -12.73 -11.68 -0.40
CA PRO A 86 -13.90 -11.11 0.23
C PRO A 86 -13.74 -9.57 0.31
N PRO A 87 -14.84 -8.80 0.27
CA PRO A 87 -14.78 -7.34 0.20
C PRO A 87 -13.97 -6.67 1.33
N GLU A 88 -13.93 -7.28 2.51
CA GLU A 88 -13.19 -6.78 3.67
C GLU A 88 -11.67 -6.96 3.57
N VAL A 89 -11.19 -7.84 2.67
CA VAL A 89 -9.76 -8.10 2.45
C VAL A 89 -9.24 -7.37 1.21
N TRP A 90 -10.09 -7.13 0.22
CA TRP A 90 -9.69 -6.47 -1.02
C TRP A 90 -9.57 -4.96 -0.82
N VAL A 91 -8.35 -4.47 -0.65
CA VAL A 91 -8.09 -3.03 -0.38
C VAL A 91 -8.00 -2.22 -1.66
N ALA A 92 -7.24 -2.71 -2.64
CA ALA A 92 -7.11 -2.07 -3.94
C ALA A 92 -6.60 -3.04 -5.01
N ASP A 93 -6.71 -2.63 -6.28
CA ASP A 93 -6.00 -3.24 -7.40
C ASP A 93 -5.40 -2.17 -8.31
N TYR A 94 -4.26 -2.49 -8.93
CA TYR A 94 -3.70 -1.72 -10.03
C TYR A 94 -3.46 -2.63 -11.22
N TYR A 95 -3.77 -2.14 -12.42
CA TYR A 95 -3.52 -2.86 -13.68
C TYR A 95 -2.78 -1.95 -14.67
N THR A 96 -1.64 -2.42 -15.18
CA THR A 96 -0.77 -1.63 -16.07
C THR A 96 -1.46 -1.20 -17.36
N HIS A 97 -2.36 -2.02 -17.91
CA HIS A 97 -3.07 -1.72 -19.16
C HIS A 97 -3.95 -0.47 -19.05
N HIS A 98 -4.66 -0.30 -17.92
CA HIS A 98 -5.50 0.88 -17.68
C HIS A 98 -4.75 2.01 -16.97
N ASN A 99 -3.62 1.67 -16.33
CA ASN A 99 -2.81 2.57 -15.52
C ASN A 99 -3.66 3.26 -14.43
N GLN A 100 -4.51 2.47 -13.76
CA GLN A 100 -5.47 2.92 -12.75
C GLN A 100 -5.28 2.11 -11.47
N LEU A 101 -5.25 2.80 -10.33
CA LEU A 101 -5.38 2.22 -9.00
C LEU A 101 -6.84 2.34 -8.58
N THR A 102 -7.52 1.21 -8.46
CA THR A 102 -8.90 1.10 -7.98
C THR A 102 -8.87 0.77 -6.51
N ILE A 103 -9.36 1.67 -5.67
CA ILE A 103 -9.39 1.51 -4.22
C ILE A 103 -10.80 1.06 -3.84
N TRP A 104 -10.87 -0.04 -3.12
CA TRP A 104 -12.08 -0.65 -2.61
C TRP A 104 -12.18 -0.37 -1.11
N PRO A 105 -12.81 0.74 -0.70
CA PRO A 105 -13.07 0.95 0.71
C PRO A 105 -14.04 -0.13 1.20
N LYS A 106 -14.02 -0.38 2.52
CA LYS A 106 -14.91 -1.33 3.23
C LYS A 106 -16.42 -1.15 2.93
N VAL A 107 -16.79 -0.03 2.29
CA VAL A 107 -18.13 0.24 1.75
C VAL A 107 -18.04 0.32 0.22
N LYS A 108 -18.50 -0.72 -0.48
CA LYS A 108 -18.37 -0.92 -1.94
C LYS A 108 -18.85 0.26 -2.81
N GLU A 109 -19.83 1.03 -2.35
CA GLU A 109 -20.35 2.22 -3.05
C GLU A 109 -19.37 3.40 -3.07
N LYS A 110 -18.28 3.33 -2.31
CA LYS A 110 -17.27 4.39 -2.21
C LYS A 110 -16.01 4.10 -3.02
N THR A 111 -16.03 3.13 -3.93
CA THR A 111 -14.89 2.83 -4.80
C THR A 111 -14.33 4.09 -5.43
N ARG A 112 -13.02 4.27 -5.30
CA ARG A 112 -12.30 5.45 -5.79
C ARG A 112 -11.24 5.00 -6.78
N VAL A 113 -11.25 5.60 -7.97
CA VAL A 113 -10.26 5.33 -9.00
C VAL A 113 -9.28 6.48 -9.08
N ILE A 114 -8.00 6.18 -9.03
CA ILE A 114 -6.90 7.13 -9.21
C ILE A 114 -6.14 6.73 -10.47
N LYS A 115 -6.09 7.62 -11.46
CA LYS A 115 -5.28 7.41 -12.67
C LYS A 115 -3.82 7.68 -12.33
N ILE A 116 -2.95 6.70 -12.53
CA ILE A 116 -1.53 6.83 -12.21
C ILE A 116 -0.83 7.64 -13.29
N GLN A 117 0.06 8.53 -12.87
CA GLN A 117 0.86 9.40 -13.73
C GLN A 117 2.34 9.07 -13.52
N TRP A 118 3.01 8.72 -14.62
CA TRP A 118 4.42 8.35 -14.63
C TRP A 118 5.32 9.57 -14.79
#